data_AF-A0A3S4M064-F1
#
_entry.id   AF-A0A3S4M064-F1
#
_cell.length_a   1.000
_cell.length_b   1.000
_cell.length_c   1.000
_cell.angle_alpha   90.00
_cell.angle_beta   90.00
_cell.angle_gamma   90.00
#
_symmetry.space_group_name_H-M   'P 1'
#
loop_
_entity.id
_entity.type
_entity.pdbx_description
1 polymer ?
#
loop_
_entity_poly.entity_id
_entity_poly.type
_entity_poly.pdbx_seq_one_letter_code
_entity_poly.pdbx_strand_id
1 'polypeptide(L)' 'MNYNKGKKDDAAYYFASVVKNYPKSPKAADAMYKVGVIMQDKGDTAKAKAVYQQVINKYPGTDGAKQAQKRLNAM' A
#
# COMPACT_ATOMS: atom_id res chain seq x y z
N MET A 1 20.31 -13.49 -8.60
CA MET A 1 19.32 -12.85 -7.70
C MET A 1 19.45 -11.34 -7.86
N ASN A 2 18.73 -10.73 -8.81
CA ASN A 2 18.81 -9.30 -9.10
C ASN A 2 17.41 -8.68 -9.00
N TYR A 3 17.12 -8.10 -7.83
CA TYR A 3 15.88 -7.39 -7.51
C TYR A 3 15.86 -5.96 -8.07
N ASN A 4 16.27 -5.77 -9.33
CA ASN A 4 16.35 -4.46 -9.95
C ASN A 4 15.47 -4.42 -11.21
N LYS A 5 14.51 -3.48 -11.23
CA LYS A 5 13.54 -3.12 -12.28
C LYS A 5 12.18 -3.86 -12.35
N GLY A 6 11.98 -5.02 -11.72
CA GLY A 6 10.67 -5.73 -11.73
C GLY A 6 9.70 -5.42 -10.58
N LYS A 7 10.11 -4.72 -9.52
CA LYS A 7 9.29 -4.60 -8.29
C LYS A 7 8.06 -3.67 -8.41
N LYS A 8 7.91 -2.91 -9.50
CA LYS A 8 6.68 -2.11 -9.72
C LYS A 8 5.51 -3.04 -10.01
N ASP A 9 5.77 -4.12 -10.75
CA ASP A 9 4.81 -5.18 -11.03
C ASP A 9 4.44 -5.95 -9.77
N ASP A 10 5.39 -6.37 -8.92
CA ASP A 10 5.06 -7.17 -7.74
C ASP A 10 4.14 -6.48 -6.73
N ALA A 11 4.38 -5.19 -6.46
CA ALA A 11 3.60 -4.47 -5.46
C ALA A 11 2.18 -4.18 -5.98
N ALA A 12 2.05 -3.79 -7.24
CA ALA A 12 0.76 -3.58 -7.89
C ALA A 12 0.01 -4.91 -8.11
N TYR A 13 0.73 -6.00 -8.40
CA TYR A 13 0.17 -7.33 -8.54
C TYR A 13 -0.33 -7.88 -7.21
N TYR A 14 0.48 -7.75 -6.14
CA TYR A 14 0.09 -8.14 -4.79
C TYR A 14 -1.12 -7.31 -4.31
N PHE A 15 -1.10 -6.00 -4.58
CA PHE A 15 -2.25 -5.12 -4.36
C PHE A 15 -3.51 -5.63 -5.05
N ALA A 16 -3.44 -5.87 -6.36
CA ALA A 16 -4.57 -6.28 -7.16
C ALA A 16 -5.13 -7.62 -6.68
N SER A 17 -4.27 -8.57 -6.34
CA SER A 17 -4.66 -9.87 -5.81
C SER A 17 -5.38 -9.74 -4.47
N VAL A 18 -4.87 -8.91 -3.55
CA VAL A 18 -5.50 -8.77 -2.23
C VAL A 18 -6.81 -7.98 -2.29
N VAL A 19 -6.89 -6.91 -3.08
CA VAL A 19 -8.14 -6.17 -3.26
C VAL A 19 -9.20 -7.04 -3.95
N LYS A 20 -8.79 -7.87 -4.92
CA LYS A 20 -9.69 -8.80 -5.62
C LYS A 20 -10.20 -9.92 -4.72
N ASN A 21 -9.31 -10.55 -3.94
CA ASN A 21 -9.66 -11.71 -3.12
C ASN A 21 -10.28 -11.30 -1.78
N TYR A 22 -9.96 -10.11 -1.26
CA TYR A 22 -10.35 -9.68 0.08
C TYR A 22 -10.87 -8.23 0.14
N PRO A 23 -11.81 -7.82 -0.73
CA PRO A 23 -12.22 -6.41 -0.88
C PRO A 23 -12.80 -5.78 0.40
N LYS A 24 -13.31 -6.59 1.33
CA LYS A 24 -13.90 -6.13 2.61
C LYS A 24 -13.09 -6.55 3.84
N SER A 25 -11.96 -7.23 3.66
CA SER A 25 -11.17 -7.72 4.79
C SER A 25 -10.20 -6.65 5.27
N PRO A 26 -9.97 -6.54 6.60
CA PRO A 26 -8.86 -5.75 7.16
C PRO A 26 -7.49 -6.14 6.57
N LYS A 27 -7.33 -7.39 6.14
CA LYS A 27 -6.10 -7.88 5.47
C LYS A 27 -5.79 -7.14 4.18
N ALA A 28 -6.81 -6.62 3.49
CA ALA A 28 -6.60 -5.82 2.29
C ALA A 28 -6.02 -4.45 2.59
N ALA A 29 -6.45 -3.81 3.66
CA ALA A 29 -5.86 -2.55 4.11
C ALA A 29 -4.37 -2.73 4.44
N ASP A 30 -4.01 -3.82 5.13
CA ASP A 30 -2.63 -4.14 5.51
C ASP A 30 -1.72 -4.37 4.28
N ALA A 31 -2.22 -5.13 3.29
CA ALA A 31 -1.48 -5.37 2.06
C ALA A 31 -1.29 -4.06 1.26
N MET A 32 -2.32 -3.23 1.15
CA MET A 32 -2.21 -1.95 0.46
C MET A 32 -1.25 -1.00 1.18
N TYR A 33 -1.27 -0.98 2.51
CA TYR A 33 -0.31 -0.21 3.29
C TYR A 33 1.13 -0.66 2.99
N LYS A 34 1.41 -1.97 2.97
CA LYS A 34 2.73 -2.51 2.60
C LYS A 34 3.17 -2.07 1.20
N VAL A 35 2.26 -2.00 0.24
CA VAL A 35 2.54 -1.50 -1.12
C VAL A 35 2.98 -0.04 -1.07
N GLY A 36 2.31 0.79 -0.28
CA GLY A 36 2.72 2.19 -0.05
C GLY A 36 4.10 2.30 0.60
N VAL A 37 4.40 1.44 1.60
CA VAL A 37 5.74 1.36 2.22
C VAL A 37 6.82 0.99 1.21
N ILE A 38 6.57 0.01 0.34
CA ILE A 38 7.52 -0.37 -0.72
C ILE A 38 7.74 0.78 -1.70
N MET A 39 6.69 1.54 -2.03
CA MET A 39 6.82 2.72 -2.90
C MET A 39 7.66 3.82 -2.23
N GLN A 40 7.45 4.04 -0.92
CA GLN A 40 8.23 4.99 -0.13
C GLN A 40 9.71 4.59 -0.08
N ASP A 41 9.99 3.33 0.21
CA ASP A 41 11.36 2.78 0.30
C ASP A 41 12.13 2.90 -1.03
N LYS A 42 11.41 2.83 -2.16
CA LYS A 42 11.97 3.06 -3.49
C LYS A 42 12.22 4.53 -3.83
N GLY A 43 11.85 5.47 -2.95
CA GLY A 43 11.87 6.90 -3.22
C GLY A 43 10.70 7.42 -4.07
N ASP A 44 9.75 6.56 -4.44
CA ASP A 44 8.53 6.92 -5.17
C ASP A 44 7.48 7.53 -4.20
N THR A 45 7.86 8.58 -3.46
CA THR A 45 7.05 9.21 -2.39
C THR A 45 5.68 9.65 -2.89
N ALA A 46 5.57 10.19 -4.11
CA ALA A 46 4.29 10.59 -4.69
C ALA A 46 3.30 9.42 -4.80
N LYS A 47 3.78 8.25 -5.25
CA LYS A 47 2.95 7.04 -5.34
C LYS A 47 2.64 6.47 -3.97
N ALA A 48 3.61 6.51 -3.05
CA ALA A 48 3.39 6.08 -1.68
C ALA A 48 2.27 6.89 -1.01
N LYS A 49 2.28 8.22 -1.16
CA LYS A 49 1.21 9.11 -0.68
C LYS A 49 -0.14 8.74 -1.29
N ALA A 50 -0.20 8.54 -2.60
CA ALA A 50 -1.42 8.13 -3.29
C ALA A 50 -1.97 6.78 -2.76
N VAL A 51 -1.10 5.78 -2.57
CA VAL A 51 -1.50 4.49 -2.03
C VAL A 51 -2.01 4.62 -0.60
N TYR A 52 -1.31 5.35 0.27
CA TYR A 52 -1.77 5.57 1.64
C TYR A 52 -3.14 6.24 1.70
N GLN A 53 -3.35 7.28 0.89
CA GLN A 53 -4.65 7.94 0.79
C GLN A 53 -5.75 6.97 0.33
N GLN A 54 -5.44 6.08 -0.63
CA GLN A 54 -6.39 5.06 -1.06
C GLN A 54 -6.73 4.06 0.06
N VAL A 55 -5.76 3.65 0.90
CA VAL A 55 -6.03 2.77 2.04
C VAL A 55 -6.98 3.45 3.03
N ILE A 56 -6.70 4.70 3.37
CA ILE A 56 -7.52 5.48 4.30
C ILE A 56 -8.95 5.61 3.78
N ASN A 57 -9.10 5.92 2.48
CA ASN A 57 -10.41 6.15 1.88
C ASN A 57 -11.21 4.85 1.65
N LYS A 58 -10.55 3.76 1.24
CA LYS A 58 -11.22 2.47 0.95
C LYS A 58 -11.45 1.61 2.19
N TYR A 59 -10.60 1.75 3.20
CA TYR A 59 -10.61 0.90 4.40
C TYR A 59 -10.58 1.72 5.68
N PRO A 60 -11.48 2.70 5.86
CA PRO A 60 -11.49 3.54 7.04
C PRO A 60 -11.64 2.70 8.32
N GLY A 61 -10.92 3.08 9.38
CA GLY A 61 -10.98 2.40 10.68
C GLY A 61 -10.14 1.13 10.82
N THR A 62 -9.59 0.58 9.73
CA THR A 62 -8.67 -0.57 9.78
C THR A 62 -7.28 -0.19 10.29
N ASP A 63 -6.53 -1.16 10.80
CA ASP A 63 -5.14 -0.95 11.20
C ASP A 63 -4.26 -0.47 10.03
N GLY A 64 -4.42 -1.06 8.84
CA GLY A 64 -3.72 -0.60 7.64
C GLY A 64 -3.99 0.87 7.32
N ALA A 65 -5.23 1.36 7.46
CA ALA A 65 -5.56 2.77 7.27
C ALA A 65 -4.96 3.67 8.35
N LYS A 66 -4.98 3.25 9.62
CA LYS A 66 -4.35 4.01 10.72
C LYS A 66 -2.83 4.14 10.52
N GLN A 67 -2.17 3.06 10.10
CA GLN A 67 -0.74 3.05 9.80
C GLN A 67 -0.41 3.91 8.57
N ALA A 68 -1.21 3.78 7.50
CA ALA A 68 -1.10 4.60 6.31
C ALA A 68 -1.24 6.09 6.63
N GLN A 69 -2.22 6.49 7.46
CA GLN A 69 -2.40 7.87 7.89
C GLN A 69 -1.20 8.39 8.69
N LYS A 70 -0.68 7.60 9.63
CA LYS A 70 0.50 7.99 10.41
C LYS A 70 1.70 8.24 9.51
N ARG A 71 1.96 7.35 8.53
CA ARG A 71 3.08 7.53 7.60
C ARG A 71 2.86 8.70 6.66
N LEU A 72 1.65 8.87 6.13
CA LEU A 72 1.31 9.99 5.26
C LEU A 72 1.56 11.33 5.95
N ASN A 73 1.25 11.43 7.24
CA ASN A 73 1.51 12.63 8.05
C ASN A 73 3.00 12.83 8.39
N ALA A 74 3.80 11.77 8.35
CA ALA A 74 5.24 11.80 8.65
C ALA A 74 6.13 11.93 7.41
N MET A 75 5.54 12.07 6.21
CA MET A 75 6.22 12.18 4.90
C MET A 75 6.33 13.61 4.40
#